data_AF-A0A959HX60-F1
#
_entry.id   AF-A0A959HX60-F1
#
_cell.length_a   1.000
_cell.length_b   1.000
_cell.length_c   1.000
_cell.angle_alpha   90.00
_cell.angle_beta   90.00
_cell.angle_gamma   90.00
#
_symmetry.space_group_name_H-M   'P 1'
#
loop_
_entity.id
_entity.type
_entity.pdbx_description
1 polymer ?
#
loop_
_entity_poly.entity_id
_entity_poly.type
_entity_poly.pdbx_seq_one_letter_code
_entity_poly.pdbx_strand_id
1 'polypeptide(L)'
;MRNLPYYPAIGAIIFLLKWSYTTAGPGDLQVLIRPVAGLVSLITGAAGEYGEKGCYYAQLNIVIDKSCSGFNFLILCYGMLASLAIPSVSGVRAKMLAVILALPGALLLTVLVNSARILSVYFVQQLSGAFREHPATWLHQAAGAFIYLFFLMLIYIGADFLIHKLSGRHAKSA
;
A
#
# COMPACT_ATOMS: atom_id res chain seq x y z
N MET A 1 -2.52 4.16 30.19
CA MET A 1 -3.88 3.82 29.70
C MET A 1 -4.50 4.85 28.73
N ARG A 2 -4.03 6.11 28.65
CA ARG A 2 -4.64 7.21 27.84
C ARG A 2 -4.75 6.97 26.32
N ASN A 3 -4.03 6.00 25.76
CA ASN A 3 -4.06 5.68 24.31
C ASN A 3 -4.86 4.40 24.00
N LEU A 4 -5.23 3.64 25.02
CA LEU A 4 -5.89 2.35 24.89
C LEU A 4 -7.19 2.37 24.06
N PRO A 5 -8.09 3.37 24.15
CA PRO A 5 -9.35 3.33 23.40
C PRO A 5 -9.20 3.53 21.88
N TYR A 6 -8.06 4.02 21.40
CA TYR A 6 -7.86 4.28 19.97
C TYR A 6 -7.46 3.01 19.19
N TYR A 7 -6.83 2.02 19.85
CA TYR A 7 -6.44 0.77 19.19
C TYR A 7 -7.64 -0.10 18.77
N PRO A 8 -8.71 -0.24 19.57
CA PRO A 8 -9.96 -0.85 19.11
C PRO A 8 -10.58 -0.14 17.91
N ALA A 9 -10.53 1.20 17.86
CA ALA A 9 -11.03 1.97 16.73
C ALA A 9 -10.23 1.69 15.45
N ILE A 10 -8.89 1.65 15.53
CA ILE A 10 -8.03 1.20 14.42
C ILE A 10 -8.38 -0.22 14.00
N GLY A 11 -8.54 -1.14 14.96
CA GLY A 11 -8.91 -2.52 14.71
C GLY A 11 -10.27 -2.65 13.99
N ALA A 12 -11.26 -1.84 14.38
CA ALA A 12 -12.56 -1.80 13.72
C ALA A 12 -12.44 -1.29 12.27
N ILE A 13 -11.65 -0.25 12.03
CA ILE A 13 -11.41 0.27 10.67
C ILE A 13 -10.69 -0.80 9.81
N ILE A 14 -9.67 -1.46 10.35
CA ILE A 14 -8.96 -2.57 9.69
C ILE A 14 -9.95 -3.69 9.33
N PHE A 15 -10.82 -4.06 10.27
CA PHE A 15 -11.82 -5.09 10.05
C PHE A 15 -12.81 -4.70 8.94
N LEU A 16 -13.34 -3.48 8.98
CA LEU A 16 -14.26 -2.96 7.96
C LEU A 16 -13.62 -2.89 6.57
N LEU A 17 -12.36 -2.44 6.49
CA LEU A 17 -11.59 -2.45 5.24
C LEU A 17 -11.37 -3.88 4.74
N LYS A 18 -11.02 -4.82 5.63
CA LYS A 18 -10.81 -6.20 5.23
C LYS A 18 -12.10 -6.85 4.74
N TRP A 19 -13.21 -6.59 5.43
CA TRP A 19 -14.53 -7.06 5.07
C TRP A 19 -14.97 -6.50 3.71
N SER A 20 -14.83 -5.20 3.50
CA SER A 20 -15.17 -4.57 2.22
C SER A 20 -14.34 -5.15 1.07
N TYR A 21 -13.06 -5.44 1.29
CA TYR A 21 -12.21 -6.10 0.30
C TYR A 21 -12.66 -7.53 -0.01
N THR A 22 -13.12 -8.29 0.98
CA THR A 22 -13.61 -9.66 0.75
C THR A 22 -14.87 -9.66 -0.11
N THR A 23 -15.78 -8.69 0.10
CA THR A 23 -17.02 -8.56 -0.66
C THR A 23 -16.86 -7.81 -1.99
N ALA A 24 -15.80 -7.03 -2.15
CA ALA A 24 -15.56 -6.22 -3.34
C ALA A 24 -15.35 -7.07 -4.61
N GLY A 25 -16.03 -6.69 -5.69
CA GLY A 25 -15.72 -7.15 -7.04
C GLY A 25 -14.46 -6.47 -7.59
N PRO A 26 -13.96 -6.88 -8.78
CA PRO A 26 -12.79 -6.26 -9.38
C PRO A 26 -13.02 -4.78 -9.76
N GLY A 27 -14.27 -4.40 -10.09
CA GLY A 27 -14.66 -3.02 -10.38
C GLY A 27 -14.56 -2.07 -9.19
N ASP A 28 -14.78 -2.56 -7.97
CA ASP A 28 -14.77 -1.72 -6.75
C ASP A 28 -13.36 -1.27 -6.35
N LEU A 29 -12.33 -1.92 -6.89
CA LEU A 29 -10.92 -1.63 -6.59
C LEU A 29 -10.27 -0.68 -7.58
N GLN A 30 -11.03 -0.09 -8.51
CA GLN A 30 -10.49 0.83 -9.51
C GLN A 30 -9.82 2.07 -8.92
N VAL A 31 -10.22 2.50 -7.72
CA VAL A 31 -9.55 3.60 -7.00
C VAL A 31 -8.07 3.30 -6.72
N LEU A 32 -7.73 2.03 -6.46
CA LEU A 32 -6.34 1.58 -6.29
C LEU A 32 -5.69 1.18 -7.61
N ILE A 33 -6.43 0.50 -8.48
CA ILE A 33 -5.89 -0.07 -9.73
C ILE A 33 -5.54 1.04 -10.74
N ARG A 34 -6.40 2.05 -10.92
CA ARG A 34 -6.16 3.13 -11.91
C ARG A 34 -4.86 3.91 -11.68
N PRO A 35 -4.56 4.42 -10.47
CA PRO A 35 -3.31 5.17 -10.28
C PRO A 35 -2.07 4.27 -10.43
N VAL A 36 -2.16 3.00 -10.01
CA VAL A 36 -1.08 2.02 -10.20
C VAL A 36 -0.86 1.74 -11.69
N ALA A 37 -1.93 1.49 -12.44
CA ALA A 37 -1.88 1.31 -13.89
C ALA A 37 -1.31 2.56 -14.58
N GLY A 38 -1.73 3.76 -14.18
CA GLY A 38 -1.17 5.01 -14.68
C GLY A 38 0.34 5.12 -14.50
N LEU A 39 0.87 4.76 -13.32
CA LEU A 39 2.31 4.73 -13.07
C LEU A 39 3.03 3.65 -13.88
N VAL A 40 2.45 2.46 -14.00
CA VAL A 40 3.00 1.39 -14.83
C VAL A 40 3.08 1.83 -16.30
N SER A 41 2.01 2.41 -16.84
CA SER A 41 1.97 2.96 -18.20
C SER A 41 2.99 4.07 -18.39
N LEU A 42 3.13 4.98 -17.41
CA LEU A 42 4.10 6.08 -17.47
C LEU A 42 5.54 5.56 -17.53
N ILE A 43 5.87 4.52 -16.76
CA ILE A 43 7.23 3.97 -16.67
C ILE A 43 7.56 3.04 -17.83
N THR A 44 6.60 2.24 -18.28
CA THR A 44 6.82 1.22 -19.32
C THR A 44 6.53 1.71 -20.74
N GLY A 45 5.80 2.83 -20.88
CA GLY A 45 5.26 3.30 -22.16
C GLY A 45 4.10 2.45 -22.69
N ALA A 46 3.67 1.41 -21.97
CA ALA A 46 2.63 0.50 -22.43
C ALA A 46 1.22 1.03 -22.16
N ALA A 47 0.32 0.83 -23.13
CA ALA A 47 -1.10 1.13 -22.97
C ALA A 47 -1.80 -0.02 -22.21
N GLY A 48 -2.51 0.34 -21.13
CA GLY A 48 -3.34 -0.60 -20.37
C GLY A 48 -4.79 -0.55 -20.84
N GLU A 49 -5.39 -1.71 -21.08
CA GLU A 49 -6.81 -1.87 -21.41
C GLU A 49 -7.60 -2.21 -20.15
N TYR A 50 -8.58 -1.37 -19.81
CA TYR A 50 -9.43 -1.58 -18.64
C TYR A 50 -10.62 -2.46 -19.01
N GLY A 51 -10.73 -3.62 -18.38
CA GLY A 51 -11.86 -4.54 -18.49
C GLY A 51 -12.54 -4.80 -17.15
N GLU A 52 -13.51 -5.71 -17.14
CA GLU A 52 -14.29 -6.06 -15.94
C GLU A 52 -13.43 -6.65 -14.81
N LYS A 53 -12.28 -7.25 -15.14
CA LYS A 53 -11.39 -7.92 -14.19
C LYS A 53 -10.21 -7.06 -13.70
N GLY A 54 -10.04 -5.86 -14.24
CA GLY A 54 -8.90 -4.98 -13.94
C GLY A 54 -8.26 -4.38 -15.19
N CYS A 55 -6.96 -4.11 -15.13
CA CYS A 55 -6.20 -3.53 -16.24
C CYS A 55 -5.26 -4.57 -16.87
N TYR A 56 -5.36 -4.77 -18.19
CA TYR A 56 -4.53 -5.70 -18.94
C TYR A 56 -3.52 -4.96 -19.83
N TYR A 57 -2.27 -5.42 -19.81
CA TYR A 57 -1.18 -4.91 -20.63
C TYR A 57 -0.73 -5.98 -21.60
N ALA A 58 -1.23 -5.96 -22.84
CA ALA A 58 -0.92 -6.95 -23.87
C ALA A 58 0.60 -7.00 -24.16
N GLN A 59 1.24 -5.83 -24.28
CA GLN A 59 2.68 -5.71 -24.58
C GLN A 59 3.58 -6.27 -23.48
N LEU A 60 3.10 -6.24 -22.23
CA LEU A 60 3.86 -6.69 -21.07
C LEU A 60 3.48 -8.10 -20.61
N ASN A 61 2.38 -8.65 -21.15
CA ASN A 61 1.71 -9.85 -20.68
C ASN A 61 1.37 -9.80 -19.16
N ILE A 62 0.88 -8.64 -18.68
CA ILE A 62 0.55 -8.41 -17.26
C ILE A 62 -0.95 -8.14 -17.12
N VAL A 63 -1.56 -8.79 -16.12
CA VAL A 63 -2.91 -8.48 -15.65
C VAL A 63 -2.82 -7.88 -14.24
N ILE A 64 -3.34 -6.67 -14.06
CA ILE A 64 -3.51 -6.02 -12.76
C ILE A 64 -4.96 -6.25 -12.31
N ASP A 65 -5.18 -7.32 -11.55
CA ASP A 65 -6.49 -7.71 -11.01
C ASP A 65 -6.62 -7.42 -9.50
N LYS A 66 -7.70 -7.93 -8.88
CA LYS A 66 -7.96 -7.81 -7.43
C LYS A 66 -6.79 -8.25 -6.55
N SER A 67 -6.01 -9.26 -6.96
CA SER A 67 -4.85 -9.76 -6.21
C SER A 67 -3.67 -8.79 -6.25
N CYS A 68 -3.57 -8.00 -7.33
CA CYS A 68 -2.56 -6.98 -7.55
C CYS A 68 -2.98 -5.58 -7.08
N SER A 69 -4.13 -5.44 -6.44
CA SER A 69 -4.67 -4.13 -6.03
C SER A 69 -3.86 -3.42 -4.93
N GLY A 70 -3.00 -4.14 -4.20
CA GLY A 70 -2.27 -3.60 -3.05
C GLY A 70 -3.14 -3.40 -1.80
N PHE A 71 -4.41 -3.82 -1.80
CA PHE A 71 -5.34 -3.55 -0.69
C PHE A 71 -4.87 -4.14 0.65
N ASN A 72 -4.28 -5.35 0.65
CA ASN A 72 -3.75 -5.93 1.88
C ASN A 72 -2.58 -5.10 2.45
N PHE A 73 -1.72 -4.57 1.57
CA PHE A 73 -0.66 -3.66 1.99
C PHE A 73 -1.22 -2.36 2.54
N LEU A 74 -2.27 -1.79 1.93
CA LEU A 74 -2.98 -0.61 2.44
C LEU A 74 -3.44 -0.80 3.89
N ILE A 75 -4.09 -1.93 4.20
CA ILE A 75 -4.56 -2.24 5.56
C ILE A 75 -3.39 -2.28 6.56
N LEU A 76 -2.31 -2.99 6.20
CA LEU A 76 -1.13 -3.13 7.08
C LEU A 76 -0.42 -1.79 7.28
N CYS A 77 -0.21 -1.05 6.19
CA CYS A 77 0.43 0.27 6.22
C CYS A 77 -0.39 1.26 7.03
N TYR A 78 -1.71 1.27 6.86
CA TYR A 78 -2.63 2.07 7.66
C TYR A 78 -2.52 1.75 9.16
N GLY A 79 -2.65 0.48 9.52
CA GLY A 79 -2.59 0.05 10.93
C GLY A 79 -1.28 0.44 11.59
N MET A 80 -0.16 0.26 10.88
CA MET A 80 1.17 0.65 11.32
C MET A 80 1.29 2.17 11.52
N LEU A 81 0.94 2.98 10.50
CA LEU A 81 1.03 4.44 10.57
C LEU A 81 0.12 5.03 11.65
N ALA A 82 -1.13 4.57 11.75
CA ALA A 82 -2.07 5.02 12.77
C ALA A 82 -1.57 4.67 14.18
N SER A 83 -1.01 3.47 14.36
CA SER A 83 -0.48 3.03 15.65
C SER A 83 0.78 3.79 16.08
N LEU A 84 1.65 4.16 15.12
CA LEU A 84 2.82 5.01 15.36
C LEU A 84 2.43 6.46 15.68
N ALA A 85 1.40 6.99 15.02
CA ALA A 85 1.02 8.39 15.16
C ALA A 85 0.23 8.72 16.45
N ILE A 86 -0.49 7.75 17.03
CA ILE A 86 -1.24 7.96 18.29
C ILE A 86 -0.36 8.40 19.47
N PRO A 87 0.74 7.69 19.81
CA PRO A 87 1.58 8.08 20.94
C PRO A 87 2.36 9.36 20.69
N SER A 88 2.57 9.76 19.43
CA SER A 88 3.36 10.94 19.08
C SER A 88 2.62 12.28 19.20
N VAL A 89 1.30 12.27 19.41
CA VAL A 89 0.50 13.50 19.50
C VAL A 89 -0.26 13.60 20.82
N SER A 90 -0.42 14.82 21.32
CA SER A 90 -1.17 15.13 22.55
C SER A 90 -2.55 15.69 22.22
N GLY A 91 -3.55 15.33 23.03
CA GLY A 91 -4.95 15.76 22.86
C GLY A 91 -5.80 14.84 22.00
N VAL A 92 -7.11 14.81 22.29
CA VAL A 92 -8.07 13.91 21.63
C VAL A 92 -8.24 14.24 20.14
N ARG A 93 -8.39 15.53 19.81
CA ARG A 93 -8.55 15.99 18.41
C ARG A 93 -7.35 15.61 17.54
N ALA A 94 -6.13 15.82 18.03
CA ALA A 94 -4.91 15.47 17.30
C ALA A 94 -4.80 13.97 17.05
N LYS A 95 -5.18 13.13 18.02
CA LYS A 95 -5.20 11.67 17.85
C LYS A 95 -6.25 11.20 16.85
N MET A 96 -7.45 11.78 16.89
CA MET A 96 -8.48 11.49 15.88
C MET A 96 -8.00 11.87 14.47
N LEU A 97 -7.40 13.06 14.32
CA LEU A 97 -6.82 13.49 13.06
C LEU A 97 -5.69 12.55 12.62
N ALA A 98 -4.82 12.11 13.52
CA ALA A 98 -3.75 11.14 13.20
C ALA A 98 -4.32 9.83 12.65
N VAL A 99 -5.36 9.28 13.28
CA VAL A 99 -6.03 8.05 12.82
C VAL A 99 -6.70 8.26 11.46
N ILE A 100 -7.33 9.40 11.22
CA ILE A 100 -8.01 9.70 9.94
C ILE A 100 -6.99 9.94 8.82
N LEU A 101 -5.96 10.74 9.08
CA LEU A 101 -4.94 11.13 8.10
C LEU A 101 -3.96 10.01 7.77
N ALA A 102 -3.83 8.98 8.62
CA ALA A 102 -3.04 7.80 8.31
C ALA A 102 -3.56 7.04 7.09
N LEU A 103 -4.88 7.07 6.83
CA LEU A 103 -5.49 6.34 5.71
C LEU A 103 -5.10 6.91 4.32
N PRO A 104 -5.27 8.22 4.03
CA PRO A 104 -4.80 8.78 2.75
C PRO A 104 -3.27 8.66 2.61
N GLY A 105 -2.51 8.78 3.70
CA GLY A 105 -1.06 8.53 3.68
C GLY A 105 -0.73 7.10 3.25
N ALA A 106 -1.39 6.11 3.85
CA ALA A 106 -1.25 4.70 3.49
C ALA A 106 -1.69 4.43 2.05
N LEU A 107 -2.74 5.10 1.55
CA LEU A 107 -3.21 4.99 0.17
C LEU A 107 -2.14 5.45 -0.82
N LEU A 108 -1.54 6.62 -0.60
CA LEU A 108 -0.46 7.15 -1.45
C LEU A 108 0.74 6.21 -1.47
N LEU A 109 1.18 5.74 -0.30
CA LEU A 109 2.29 4.78 -0.19
C LEU A 109 1.96 3.45 -0.87
N THR A 110 0.71 2.99 -0.77
CA THR A 110 0.25 1.76 -1.42
C THR A 110 0.38 1.87 -2.94
N VAL A 111 -0.05 2.98 -3.54
CA VAL A 111 0.09 3.19 -4.98
C VAL A 111 1.55 3.09 -5.42
N LEU A 112 2.47 3.75 -4.70
CA LEU A 112 3.90 3.74 -5.02
C LEU A 112 4.52 2.35 -4.86
N VAL A 113 4.35 1.72 -3.69
CA VAL A 113 4.91 0.41 -3.37
C VAL A 113 4.34 -0.69 -4.27
N ASN A 114 3.04 -0.62 -4.55
CA ASN A 114 2.40 -1.60 -5.42
C ASN A 114 2.83 -1.47 -6.89
N SER A 115 3.04 -0.23 -7.36
CA SER A 115 3.63 0.00 -8.68
C SER A 115 5.05 -0.57 -8.76
N ALA A 116 5.88 -0.31 -7.74
CA ALA A 116 7.21 -0.90 -7.63
C ALA A 116 7.17 -2.44 -7.65
N ARG A 117 6.25 -3.05 -6.89
CA ARG A 117 6.03 -4.51 -6.90
C ARG A 117 5.77 -5.06 -8.29
N ILE A 118 4.82 -4.47 -9.02
CA ILE A 118 4.43 -4.94 -10.36
C ILE A 118 5.60 -4.81 -11.33
N LEU A 119 6.28 -3.67 -11.30
CA LEU A 119 7.44 -3.40 -12.15
C LEU A 119 8.61 -4.32 -11.82
N SER A 120 8.88 -4.60 -10.54
CA SER A 120 9.94 -5.54 -10.15
C SER A 120 9.69 -6.93 -10.72
N VAL A 121 8.46 -7.45 -10.63
CA VAL A 121 8.14 -8.77 -11.22
C VAL A 121 8.33 -8.74 -12.73
N TYR A 122 7.89 -7.68 -13.40
CA TYR A 122 8.09 -7.50 -14.85
C TYR A 122 9.58 -7.51 -15.23
N PHE A 123 10.42 -6.71 -14.58
CA PHE A 123 11.85 -6.64 -14.88
C PHE A 123 12.57 -7.95 -14.57
N VAL A 124 12.21 -8.64 -13.49
CA VAL A 124 12.75 -9.97 -13.18
C VAL A 124 12.41 -10.96 -14.29
N GLN A 125 11.17 -10.98 -14.79
CA GLN A 125 10.77 -11.86 -15.89
C GLN A 125 11.55 -11.57 -17.18
N GLN A 126 11.83 -10.30 -17.47
CA GLN A 126 12.63 -9.92 -18.65
C GLN A 126 14.10 -10.35 -18.53
N LEU A 127 14.73 -10.20 -17.35
CA LEU A 127 16.13 -10.61 -17.15
C LEU A 127 16.31 -12.12 -17.16
N SER A 128 15.35 -12.85 -16.58
CA SER A 128 15.57 -14.25 -16.24
C SER A 128 15.33 -15.22 -17.40
N GLY A 129 14.69 -14.79 -18.50
CA GLY A 129 14.50 -15.55 -19.76
C GLY A 129 13.63 -16.82 -19.63
N ALA A 130 13.95 -17.67 -18.65
CA ALA A 130 13.31 -18.91 -18.25
C ALA A 130 11.86 -18.74 -17.73
N PHE A 131 11.46 -17.53 -17.32
CA PHE A 131 10.12 -17.26 -16.79
C PHE A 131 9.20 -16.54 -17.80
N ARG A 132 9.61 -16.42 -19.07
CA ARG A 132 8.83 -15.75 -20.11
C ARG A 132 7.54 -16.50 -20.50
N GLU A 133 7.56 -17.83 -20.48
CA GLU A 133 6.45 -18.65 -21.01
C GLU A 133 5.41 -18.99 -19.94
N HIS A 134 5.82 -19.07 -18.68
CA HIS A 134 4.93 -19.31 -17.54
C HIS A 134 5.28 -18.36 -16.40
N PRO A 135 4.59 -17.22 -16.24
CA PRO A 135 4.74 -16.40 -15.05
C PRO A 135 4.30 -17.25 -13.86
N ALA A 136 5.26 -17.79 -13.12
CA ALA A 136 4.95 -18.69 -12.04
C ALA A 136 4.18 -17.91 -10.98
N THR A 137 2.94 -18.31 -10.72
CA THR A 137 2.03 -17.64 -9.79
C THR A 137 2.66 -17.47 -8.40
N TRP A 138 3.48 -18.44 -7.98
CA TRP A 138 4.26 -18.39 -6.75
C TRP A 138 5.32 -17.27 -6.75
N LEU A 139 5.96 -16.99 -7.89
CA LEU A 139 6.96 -15.92 -8.00
C LEU A 139 6.30 -14.56 -7.78
N HIS A 140 5.10 -14.36 -8.32
CA HIS A 140 4.33 -13.14 -8.15
C HIS A 140 3.87 -12.94 -6.69
N GLN A 141 3.52 -14.03 -5.99
CA GLN A 141 3.16 -14.00 -4.57
C GLN A 141 4.39 -13.79 -3.66
N ALA A 142 5.49 -14.51 -3.89
CA ALA A 142 6.72 -14.40 -3.11
C ALA A 142 7.37 -13.02 -3.27
N ALA A 143 7.47 -12.51 -4.51
CA ALA A 143 7.92 -11.15 -4.76
C ALA A 143 7.00 -10.13 -4.08
N GLY A 144 5.69 -10.36 -4.09
CA GLY A 144 4.74 -9.52 -3.36
C GLY A 144 5.00 -9.48 -1.86
N ALA A 145 5.15 -10.63 -1.22
CA ALA A 145 5.44 -10.71 0.21
C ALA A 145 6.77 -10.03 0.57
N PHE A 146 7.82 -10.30 -0.19
CA PHE A 146 9.15 -9.72 0.05
C PHE A 146 9.16 -8.21 -0.12
N ILE A 147 8.65 -7.71 -1.26
CA ILE A 147 8.63 -6.27 -1.57
C ILE A 147 7.76 -5.52 -0.57
N TYR A 148 6.57 -6.03 -0.25
CA TYR A 148 5.69 -5.39 0.72
C TYR A 148 6.29 -5.37 2.13
N LEU A 149 6.90 -6.46 2.59
CA LEU A 149 7.55 -6.46 3.90
C LEU A 149 8.73 -5.47 3.94
N PHE A 150 9.56 -5.48 2.89
CA PHE A 150 10.69 -4.56 2.76
C PHE A 150 10.23 -3.09 2.83
N PHE A 151 9.25 -2.70 2.02
CA PHE A 151 8.73 -1.35 2.04
C PHE A 151 7.99 -1.02 3.33
N LEU A 152 7.28 -1.96 3.95
CA LEU A 152 6.62 -1.74 5.23
C LEU A 152 7.65 -1.39 6.32
N MET A 153 8.78 -2.10 6.36
CA MET A 153 9.89 -1.78 7.26
C MET A 153 10.51 -0.42 6.96
N LEU A 154 10.76 -0.09 5.69
CA LEU A 154 11.28 1.24 5.32
C LEU A 154 10.33 2.37 5.71
N ILE A 155 9.03 2.17 5.50
CA ILE A 155 8.00 3.15 5.89
C ILE A 155 7.93 3.26 7.41
N TYR A 156 8.00 2.16 8.15
CA TYR A 156 8.08 2.16 9.61
C TYR A 156 9.24 3.02 10.09
N ILE A 157 10.46 2.72 9.63
CA ILE A 157 11.68 3.43 10.03
C ILE A 157 11.59 4.90 9.65
N GLY A 158 11.13 5.20 8.43
CA GLY A 158 10.98 6.58 7.95
C GLY A 158 9.94 7.37 8.73
N ALA A 159 8.80 6.76 9.05
CA ALA A 159 7.73 7.39 9.83
C ALA A 159 8.16 7.64 11.27
N ASP A 160 8.77 6.65 11.92
CA ASP A 160 9.31 6.76 13.28
C ASP A 160 10.37 7.85 13.39
N PHE A 161 11.33 7.85 12.45
CA PHE A 161 12.35 8.90 12.35
C PHE A 161 11.73 10.29 12.18
N LEU A 162 10.75 10.43 11.28
CA LEU A 162 10.08 11.71 11.03
C LEU A 162 9.34 12.20 12.28
N ILE A 163 8.62 11.31 12.96
CA ILE A 163 7.91 11.60 14.21
C ILE A 163 8.88 12.09 15.30
N HIS A 164 9.99 11.38 15.51
CA HIS A 164 10.98 11.77 16.52
C HIS A 164 11.65 13.10 16.19
N LYS A 165 11.98 13.33 14.91
CA LYS A 165 12.58 14.58 14.44
C LYS A 165 11.63 15.78 14.61
N LEU A 166 10.33 15.60 14.34
CA LEU A 166 9.32 16.66 14.51
C LEU A 166 9.03 16.94 15.98
N SER A 167 9.05 15.91 16.83
CA SER A 167 8.88 16.05 18.29
C SER A 167 10.05 16.82 18.91
N GLY A 168 11.28 16.54 18.47
CA GLY A 168 12.47 17.28 18.91
C GLY A 168 12.54 18.73 18.44
N ARG A 169 11.81 19.10 17.37
CA ARG A 169 11.67 20.50 16.92
C ARG A 169 10.67 21.29 17.75
N HIS A 170 9.53 20.70 18.11
CA HIS A 170 8.54 21.36 18.97
C HIS A 170 9.09 21.70 20.36
N ALA A 171 9.97 20.86 20.92
CA ALA A 171 10.63 21.13 22.20
C ALA A 171 11.66 22.28 22.17
N LYS A 172 12.09 22.75 20.99
CA LYS A 172 13.04 23.87 20.84
C LYS A 172 12.36 25.22 20.53
N SER A 173 11.06 25.23 20.26
CA SER A 173 10.30 26.43 19.90
C SER A 173 9.27 26.85 20.96
N ALA A 174 9.25 26.18 22.12
CA ALA A 174 8.48 26.54 23.31
C ALA A 174 9.45 26.99 24.42
#